data_AF-A0A2P8DJI5-F1
#
_entry.id   AF-A0A2P8DJI5-F1
#
_cell.length_a   1.000
_cell.length_b   1.000
_cell.length_c   1.000
_cell.angle_alpha   90.00
_cell.angle_beta   90.00
_cell.angle_gamma   90.00
#
_symmetry.space_group_name_H-M   'P 1'
#
loop_
_entity.id
_entity.type
_entity.pdbx_description
1 polymer ?
#
loop_
_entity_poly.entity_id
_entity_poly.type
_entity_poly.pdbx_seq_one_letter_code
_entity_poly.pdbx_strand_id
1 'polypeptide(L)'
;MRRGLRTGDRHFAGHRSESILRGRRPGADHYHSLDNARELRAAGYNAAMRPNSPAACTSPRQGAQWADRARSPSLLPMTDAPHADSPAGDPAFAGAVADLLGLLAYAELVAFFRLADDAELAPSLSDKGELAGLAAVEYSHYQRLRERLVESGVDPEEAMRPFVGALDAWHARTKPASWLESLVKAYVGDGLAADFYRQVAELADPRTRELVAGVLSEDGRAEFVAGRVRAAVTDDPKLAGRLSLWARRLVGEALNQAQSVAAQRPELATLLITEGAEADSTGADLAAVSKVFGRLTDAHTARLEAMGLSS
;
A
#
# COMPACT_ATOMS: atom_id res chain seq x y z
N MET A 1 -14.27 -56.51 -21.94
CA MET A 1 -15.54 -57.25 -21.71
C MET A 1 -15.83 -57.28 -20.21
N ARG A 2 -16.91 -56.57 -19.80
CA ARG A 2 -17.89 -56.78 -18.69
C ARG A 2 -17.44 -57.35 -17.31
N ARG A 3 -17.60 -56.56 -16.23
CA ARG A 3 -18.70 -56.54 -15.18
C ARG A 3 -18.48 -57.58 -14.05
N GLY A 4 -18.71 -57.34 -12.76
CA GLY A 4 -19.21 -56.20 -12.00
C GLY A 4 -19.49 -56.59 -10.52
N LEU A 5 -19.47 -55.58 -9.64
CA LEU A 5 -20.23 -55.33 -8.40
C LEU A 5 -20.66 -56.50 -7.47
N ARG A 6 -20.37 -56.36 -6.16
CA ARG A 6 -21.36 -56.62 -5.09
C ARG A 6 -21.05 -55.88 -3.79
N THR A 7 -22.00 -55.02 -3.44
CA THR A 7 -22.25 -54.31 -2.18
C THR A 7 -22.71 -55.29 -1.08
N GLY A 8 -22.49 -54.95 0.18
CA GLY A 8 -23.00 -55.72 1.32
C GLY A 8 -23.08 -54.89 2.60
N ASP A 9 -24.16 -54.13 2.74
CA ASP A 9 -24.64 -53.57 4.01
C ASP A 9 -25.12 -54.69 4.95
N ARG A 10 -24.81 -54.58 6.24
CA ARG A 10 -25.59 -55.22 7.30
C ARG A 10 -25.81 -54.27 8.47
N HIS A 11 -27.09 -53.95 8.66
CA HIS A 11 -27.69 -53.42 9.86
C HIS A 11 -27.28 -54.19 11.13
N PHE A 12 -27.03 -53.46 12.21
CA PHE A 12 -27.24 -53.97 13.56
C PHE A 12 -28.06 -52.94 14.35
N ALA A 13 -29.24 -53.38 14.77
CA ALA A 13 -30.09 -52.69 15.72
C ALA A 13 -29.66 -53.03 17.15
N GLY A 14 -29.68 -52.03 18.04
CA GLY A 14 -29.49 -52.20 19.48
C GLY A 14 -30.15 -51.05 20.24
N HIS A 15 -31.39 -51.26 20.64
CA HIS A 15 -32.15 -50.39 21.55
C HIS A 15 -32.08 -50.93 22.99
N ARG A 16 -31.86 -50.01 23.95
CA ARG A 16 -32.18 -49.97 25.41
C ARG A 16 -31.02 -49.30 26.17
N SER A 17 -31.18 -48.35 27.09
CA SER A 17 -32.32 -47.82 27.86
C SER A 17 -31.93 -46.47 28.47
N GLU A 18 -32.95 -45.64 28.82
CA GLU A 18 -33.03 -44.70 29.96
C GLU A 18 -31.95 -43.58 30.12
N SER A 19 -32.19 -42.39 30.67
CA SER A 19 -33.34 -41.59 31.08
C SER A 19 -32.73 -40.27 31.60
N ILE A 20 -33.46 -39.15 31.46
CA ILE A 20 -33.33 -37.91 32.26
C ILE A 20 -32.04 -37.06 32.07
N LEU A 21 -32.20 -35.86 31.48
CA LEU A 21 -32.01 -34.56 32.17
C LEU A 21 -32.21 -33.39 31.19
N ARG A 22 -33.16 -32.50 31.55
CA ARG A 22 -33.24 -31.12 31.05
C ARG A 22 -31.93 -30.40 31.38
N GLY A 23 -31.33 -29.71 30.40
CA GLY A 23 -30.08 -28.98 30.60
C GLY A 23 -29.83 -27.94 29.51
N ARG A 24 -30.47 -26.78 29.69
CA ARG A 24 -30.11 -25.43 29.24
C ARG A 24 -28.65 -25.28 28.73
N ARG A 25 -28.48 -24.75 27.51
CA ARG A 25 -27.23 -24.09 27.07
C ARG A 25 -27.21 -22.64 27.57
N PRO A 26 -26.19 -22.18 28.33
CA PRO A 26 -25.69 -20.81 28.26
C PRO A 26 -24.50 -20.79 27.28
N GLY A 27 -24.15 -19.75 26.55
CA GLY A 27 -24.49 -18.34 26.58
C GLY A 27 -23.30 -17.69 25.86
N ALA A 28 -23.55 -17.08 24.70
CA ALA A 28 -22.59 -16.24 24.01
C ALA A 28 -23.04 -14.80 24.21
N ASP A 29 -22.08 -13.98 24.64
CA ASP A 29 -21.91 -12.59 24.22
C ASP A 29 -22.96 -11.56 24.70
N HIS A 30 -22.59 -10.71 25.66
CA HIS A 30 -22.04 -9.39 25.31
C HIS A 30 -21.65 -8.55 26.53
N TYR A 31 -20.47 -7.95 26.39
CA TYR A 31 -19.85 -6.93 27.20
C TYR A 31 -20.71 -5.66 27.24
N HIS A 32 -21.09 -5.20 28.43
CA HIS A 32 -21.45 -3.82 28.71
C HIS A 32 -20.70 -3.37 29.95
N SER A 33 -19.78 -2.41 29.79
CA SER A 33 -19.34 -1.55 30.90
C SER A 33 -18.77 -0.25 30.35
N LEU A 34 -19.65 0.72 30.15
CA LEU A 34 -19.32 2.13 30.17
C LEU A 34 -19.59 2.61 31.60
N ASP A 35 -18.55 2.77 32.42
CA ASP A 35 -18.57 3.63 33.61
C ASP A 35 -17.21 3.58 34.33
N ASN A 36 -16.22 4.33 33.83
CA ASN A 36 -14.96 4.49 34.59
C ASN A 36 -14.41 5.93 34.60
N ALA A 37 -15.21 6.91 34.17
CA ALA A 37 -14.81 8.32 34.13
C ALA A 37 -15.34 9.15 35.33
N ARG A 38 -16.17 8.55 36.21
CA ARG A 38 -16.74 9.23 37.39
C ARG A 38 -16.10 8.86 38.71
N GLU A 39 -15.42 7.72 38.82
CA GLU A 39 -14.76 7.30 40.08
C GLU A 39 -13.39 7.96 40.32
N LEU A 40 -12.71 8.44 39.27
CA LEU A 40 -11.38 9.07 39.42
C LEU A 40 -11.39 10.52 39.92
N ARG A 41 -12.57 11.14 40.10
CA ARG A 41 -12.71 12.48 40.73
C ARG A 41 -12.95 12.43 42.24
N ALA A 42 -13.18 11.26 42.83
CA ALA A 42 -13.42 11.11 44.27
C ALA A 42 -12.14 10.91 45.10
N ALA A 43 -10.97 10.80 44.45
CA ALA A 43 -9.70 10.44 45.11
C ALA A 43 -8.70 11.60 45.30
N GLY A 44 -9.19 12.85 45.41
CA GLY A 44 -8.49 13.93 46.13
C GLY A 44 -6.99 14.18 45.84
N TYR A 45 -6.49 13.92 44.63
CA TYR A 45 -5.07 14.13 44.33
C TYR A 45 -4.84 15.52 43.70
N ASN A 46 -4.55 16.49 44.55
CA ASN A 46 -4.03 17.79 44.17
C ASN A 46 -2.65 17.95 44.81
N ALA A 47 -1.59 17.92 44.01
CA ALA A 47 -0.24 18.20 44.50
C ALA A 47 0.61 18.86 43.40
N ALA A 48 0.69 20.18 43.50
CA ALA A 48 1.72 20.98 42.87
C ALA A 48 3.06 20.73 43.58
N MET A 49 4.11 20.39 42.82
CA MET A 49 5.51 20.58 43.24
C MET A 49 6.45 20.61 42.02
N ARG A 50 7.20 21.69 41.91
CA ARG A 50 8.52 21.82 41.29
C ARG A 50 9.38 22.68 42.25
N PRO A 51 10.72 22.71 42.19
CA PRO A 51 11.63 21.98 41.29
C PRO A 51 12.79 21.25 42.03
N ASN A 52 13.48 20.32 41.34
CA ASN A 52 14.95 20.29 41.35
C ASN A 52 15.51 19.49 40.17
N SER A 53 16.42 20.13 39.42
CA SER A 53 17.40 19.53 38.50
C SER A 53 18.73 19.37 39.26
N PRO A 54 19.69 18.49 38.86
CA PRO A 54 20.12 18.28 37.47
C PRO A 54 20.55 16.85 37.07
N ALA A 55 20.33 16.50 35.80
CA ALA A 55 21.24 15.70 34.96
C ALA A 55 20.75 15.79 33.51
N ALA A 56 21.63 16.26 32.63
CA ALA A 56 21.35 16.47 31.22
C ALA A 56 21.28 15.12 30.47
N CYS A 57 20.10 14.78 29.98
CA CYS A 57 19.92 13.83 28.88
C CYS A 57 19.48 14.65 27.67
N THR A 58 20.44 15.07 26.85
CA THR A 58 20.19 15.68 25.54
C THR A 58 19.91 14.55 24.55
N SER A 59 18.62 14.28 24.32
CA SER A 59 18.13 13.53 23.16
C SER A 59 17.38 14.52 22.25
N PRO A 60 17.59 14.52 20.92
CA PRO A 60 16.81 15.36 20.03
C PRO A 60 15.38 14.83 19.93
N ARG A 61 14.41 15.61 20.40
CA ARG A 61 12.99 15.42 20.06
C ARG A 61 12.79 15.68 18.57
N GLN A 62 12.62 14.62 17.79
CA GLN A 62 12.08 14.69 16.41
C GLN A 62 10.86 13.76 16.25
N GLY A 63 9.99 13.74 17.25
CA GLY A 63 8.65 13.16 17.11
C GLY A 63 7.67 14.26 16.70
N ALA A 64 7.03 14.09 15.55
CA ALA A 64 5.83 14.81 15.10
C ALA A 64 5.97 16.32 14.76
N GLN A 65 6.76 16.66 13.74
CA GLN A 65 6.84 18.05 13.22
C GLN A 65 6.42 18.25 11.75
N TRP A 66 5.87 17.22 11.09
CA TRP A 66 5.45 17.31 9.68
C TRP A 66 3.99 17.76 9.48
N ALA A 67 3.18 17.81 10.54
CA ALA A 67 1.74 18.05 10.46
C ALA A 67 1.29 19.53 10.37
N ASP A 68 2.20 20.51 10.25
CA ASP A 68 1.86 21.92 10.50
C ASP A 68 2.29 22.93 9.41
N ARG A 69 2.42 22.49 8.15
CA ARG A 69 2.67 23.40 7.01
C ARG A 69 1.70 23.19 5.86
N ALA A 70 0.44 23.55 6.10
CA ALA A 70 -0.49 23.93 5.05
C ALA A 70 -1.00 25.36 5.34
N ARG A 71 -0.27 26.36 4.83
CA ARG A 71 -0.79 27.73 4.67
C ARG A 71 -0.68 28.11 3.20
N SER A 72 -1.83 28.15 2.55
CA SER A 72 -2.01 28.50 1.14
C SER A 72 -1.67 29.97 0.85
N PRO A 73 -1.06 30.28 -0.31
CA PRO A 73 -1.22 31.57 -0.94
C PRO A 73 -2.40 31.50 -1.93
N SER A 74 -3.33 32.45 -1.79
CA SER A 74 -4.42 32.71 -2.74
C SER A 74 -3.86 33.06 -4.12
N LEU A 75 -4.30 32.36 -5.17
CA LEU A 75 -4.04 32.72 -6.58
C LEU A 75 -5.35 33.03 -7.30
N LEU A 76 -5.37 34.18 -7.96
CA LEU A 76 -6.45 34.68 -8.81
C LEU A 76 -6.58 33.83 -10.09
N PRO A 77 -7.75 33.79 -10.74
CA PRO A 77 -8.00 32.87 -11.85
C PRO A 77 -7.29 33.35 -13.13
N MET A 78 -6.42 32.51 -13.69
CA MET A 78 -6.00 32.63 -15.09
C MET A 78 -6.98 31.84 -15.95
N THR A 79 -7.77 32.56 -16.74
CA THR A 79 -8.63 32.00 -17.78
C THR A 79 -7.74 31.55 -18.93
N ASP A 80 -7.60 30.25 -19.14
CA ASP A 80 -6.96 29.72 -20.34
C ASP A 80 -8.02 29.16 -21.28
N ALA A 81 -7.96 29.57 -22.54
CA ALA A 81 -8.87 29.13 -23.59
C ALA A 81 -8.55 27.68 -23.98
N PRO A 82 -9.53 26.88 -24.46
CA PRO A 82 -9.28 25.48 -24.75
C PRO A 82 -8.36 25.33 -25.97
N HIS A 83 -7.14 24.85 -25.74
CA HIS A 83 -6.28 24.29 -26.79
C HIS A 83 -6.86 22.94 -27.21
N ALA A 84 -7.45 22.90 -28.41
CA ALA A 84 -8.24 21.78 -28.93
C ALA A 84 -7.42 20.53 -29.38
N ASP A 85 -6.12 20.44 -29.08
CA ASP A 85 -5.25 19.33 -29.53
C ASP A 85 -4.49 18.63 -28.38
N SER A 86 -4.99 18.70 -27.14
CA SER A 86 -4.43 17.84 -26.08
C SER A 86 -4.95 16.40 -26.20
N PRO A 87 -4.08 15.37 -26.22
CA PRO A 87 -4.50 13.96 -26.22
C PRO A 87 -5.37 13.58 -25.00
N ALA A 88 -5.40 14.44 -23.97
CA ALA A 88 -6.29 14.35 -22.82
C ALA A 88 -7.80 14.36 -23.16
N GLY A 89 -8.19 14.76 -24.39
CA GLY A 89 -9.57 14.72 -24.87
C GLY A 89 -10.01 13.40 -25.52
N ASP A 90 -9.09 12.46 -25.78
CA ASP A 90 -9.39 11.17 -26.42
C ASP A 90 -10.07 10.20 -25.42
N PRO A 91 -11.26 9.64 -25.74
CA PRO A 91 -11.93 8.64 -24.90
C PRO A 91 -11.07 7.43 -24.52
N ALA A 92 -10.17 6.98 -25.40
CA ALA A 92 -9.26 5.86 -25.11
C ALA A 92 -8.28 6.21 -23.99
N PHE A 93 -7.84 7.46 -23.98
CA PHE A 93 -6.88 7.99 -23.03
C PHE A 93 -7.53 8.34 -21.68
N ALA A 94 -8.77 8.81 -21.69
CA ALA A 94 -9.57 8.97 -20.48
C ALA A 94 -9.80 7.62 -19.76
N GLY A 95 -10.06 6.55 -20.53
CA GLY A 95 -10.14 5.18 -19.99
C GLY A 95 -8.82 4.70 -19.39
N ALA A 96 -7.69 4.97 -20.05
CA ALA A 96 -6.35 4.65 -19.56
C ALA A 96 -6.04 5.28 -18.19
N VAL A 97 -6.32 6.58 -18.07
CA VAL A 97 -6.10 7.33 -16.83
C VAL A 97 -7.00 6.78 -15.73
N ALA A 98 -8.25 6.45 -16.03
CA ALA A 98 -9.17 5.84 -15.07
C ALA A 98 -8.66 4.49 -14.54
N ASP A 99 -8.17 3.62 -15.42
CA ASP A 99 -7.59 2.32 -15.03
C ASP A 99 -6.33 2.50 -14.16
N LEU A 100 -5.43 3.42 -14.51
CA LEU A 100 -4.23 3.69 -13.69
C LEU A 100 -4.59 4.29 -12.32
N LEU A 101 -5.58 5.20 -12.27
CA LEU A 101 -6.09 5.73 -11.01
C LEU A 101 -6.76 4.64 -10.17
N GLY A 102 -7.46 3.68 -10.80
CA GLY A 102 -8.03 2.50 -10.13
C GLY A 102 -6.97 1.58 -9.55
N LEU A 103 -5.90 1.31 -10.31
CA LEU A 103 -4.74 0.52 -9.84
C LEU A 103 -4.08 1.18 -8.63
N LEU A 104 -3.80 2.48 -8.71
CA LEU A 104 -3.19 3.22 -7.62
C LEU A 104 -4.13 3.27 -6.41
N ALA A 105 -5.42 3.55 -6.60
CA ALA A 105 -6.37 3.64 -5.50
C ALA A 105 -6.42 2.34 -4.69
N TYR A 106 -6.46 1.19 -5.36
CA TYR A 106 -6.42 -0.09 -4.64
C TYR A 106 -5.07 -0.35 -3.98
N ALA A 107 -3.96 -0.02 -4.64
CA ALA A 107 -2.61 -0.18 -4.09
C ALA A 107 -2.43 0.59 -2.77
N GLU A 108 -2.84 1.86 -2.74
CA GLU A 108 -2.81 2.73 -1.56
C GLU A 108 -3.71 2.18 -0.43
N LEU A 109 -4.92 1.73 -0.78
CA LEU A 109 -5.86 1.18 0.21
C LEU A 109 -5.34 -0.09 0.86
N VAL A 110 -4.80 -1.03 0.08
CA VAL A 110 -4.24 -2.26 0.64
C VAL A 110 -2.93 -2.00 1.38
N ALA A 111 -2.11 -1.04 0.92
CA ALA A 111 -0.90 -0.62 1.61
C ALA A 111 -1.20 -0.09 3.02
N PHE A 112 -2.24 0.74 3.19
CA PHE A 112 -2.71 1.18 4.52
C PHE A 112 -2.91 0.01 5.49
N PHE A 113 -3.71 -0.99 5.12
CA PHE A 113 -3.99 -2.13 6.00
C PHE A 113 -2.73 -2.93 6.30
N ARG A 114 -1.84 -3.09 5.31
CA ARG A 114 -0.62 -3.88 5.47
C ARG A 114 0.41 -3.17 6.33
N LEU A 115 0.60 -1.87 6.18
CA LEU A 115 1.47 -1.09 7.05
C LEU A 115 0.93 -1.04 8.48
N ALA A 116 -0.39 -0.96 8.66
CA ALA A 116 -1.02 -1.04 9.98
C ALA A 116 -0.79 -2.41 10.64
N ASP A 117 -0.95 -3.51 9.89
CA ASP A 117 -0.63 -4.86 10.38
C ASP A 117 0.87 -5.01 10.72
N ASP A 118 1.75 -4.57 9.81
CA ASP A 118 3.20 -4.67 9.94
C ASP A 118 3.75 -3.80 11.09
N ALA A 119 3.00 -2.78 11.53
CA ALA A 119 3.34 -1.96 12.70
C ALA A 119 3.45 -2.78 14.00
N GLU A 120 2.83 -3.97 14.07
CA GLU A 120 2.98 -4.88 15.22
C GLU A 120 4.39 -5.51 15.32
N LEU A 121 5.19 -5.46 14.25
CA LEU A 121 6.58 -5.95 14.27
C LEU A 121 7.56 -4.94 14.88
N ALA A 122 7.11 -3.72 15.17
CA ALA A 122 7.95 -2.63 15.65
C ALA A 122 8.67 -2.95 16.98
N PRO A 123 9.99 -2.67 17.09
CA PRO A 123 10.75 -2.96 18.31
C PRO A 123 10.50 -1.93 19.42
N SER A 124 9.89 -0.78 19.11
CA SER A 124 9.55 0.25 20.07
C SER A 124 8.22 0.93 19.73
N LEU A 125 7.64 1.63 20.71
CA LEU A 125 6.43 2.44 20.50
C LEU A 125 6.66 3.59 19.50
N SER A 126 7.87 4.15 19.47
CA SER A 126 8.23 5.18 18.49
C SER A 126 8.18 4.61 17.09
N ASP A 127 8.84 3.47 16.88
CA ASP A 127 8.85 2.78 15.58
C ASP A 127 7.43 2.39 15.17
N LYS A 128 6.60 1.86 16.10
CA LYS A 128 5.20 1.55 15.83
C LYS A 128 4.41 2.75 15.33
N GLY A 129 4.63 3.92 15.94
CA GLY A 129 4.04 5.18 15.52
C GLY A 129 4.50 5.63 14.12
N GLU A 130 5.72 5.30 13.71
CA GLU A 130 6.24 5.62 12.37
C GLU A 130 5.49 4.84 11.28
N LEU A 131 5.37 3.51 11.38
CA LEU A 131 4.59 2.74 10.39
C LEU A 131 3.10 3.09 10.41
N ALA A 132 2.52 3.36 11.59
CA ALA A 132 1.14 3.85 11.67
C ALA A 132 0.98 5.20 10.95
N GLY A 133 1.99 6.07 11.03
CA GLY A 133 2.04 7.33 10.29
C GLY A 133 2.13 7.13 8.78
N LEU A 134 2.94 6.17 8.30
CA LEU A 134 2.98 5.81 6.88
C LEU A 134 1.61 5.31 6.41
N ALA A 135 1.00 4.39 7.16
CA ALA A 135 -0.32 3.85 6.84
C ALA A 135 -1.37 4.96 6.67
N ALA A 136 -1.42 5.91 7.61
CA ALA A 136 -2.37 7.02 7.55
C ALA A 136 -2.22 7.86 6.27
N VAL A 137 -1.02 7.94 5.71
CA VAL A 137 -0.75 8.66 4.47
C VAL A 137 -1.28 7.89 3.27
N GLU A 138 -0.99 6.59 3.15
CA GLU A 138 -1.53 5.77 2.06
C GLU A 138 -3.06 5.88 2.01
N TYR A 139 -3.72 5.90 3.18
CA TYR A 139 -5.16 6.11 3.24
C TYR A 139 -5.59 7.50 2.72
N SER A 140 -4.81 8.54 3.01
CA SER A 140 -5.05 9.89 2.45
C SER A 140 -4.86 9.92 0.94
N HIS A 141 -3.85 9.23 0.40
CA HIS A 141 -3.64 9.10 -1.04
C HIS A 141 -4.79 8.36 -1.72
N TYR A 142 -5.25 7.24 -1.12
CA TYR A 142 -6.45 6.54 -1.55
C TYR A 142 -7.68 7.46 -1.62
N GLN A 143 -7.93 8.27 -0.57
CA GLN A 143 -9.07 9.21 -0.56
C GLN A 143 -9.01 10.18 -1.74
N ARG A 144 -7.84 10.78 -1.99
CA ARG A 144 -7.63 11.72 -3.10
C ARG A 144 -7.85 11.08 -4.47
N LEU A 145 -7.32 9.88 -4.67
CA LEU A 145 -7.50 9.12 -5.91
C LEU A 145 -8.97 8.74 -6.15
N ARG A 146 -9.64 8.27 -5.08
CA ARG A 146 -11.07 7.94 -5.11
C ARG A 146 -11.91 9.17 -5.48
N GLU A 147 -11.63 10.32 -4.89
CA GLU A 147 -12.30 11.58 -5.22
C GLU A 147 -12.11 11.94 -6.69
N ARG A 148 -10.88 11.82 -7.22
CA ARG A 148 -10.59 12.10 -8.62
C ARG A 148 -11.35 11.18 -9.58
N LEU A 149 -11.46 9.89 -9.26
CA LEU A 149 -12.27 8.94 -10.04
C LEU A 149 -13.75 9.36 -10.09
N VAL A 150 -14.32 9.73 -8.94
CA VAL A 150 -15.72 10.21 -8.85
C VAL A 150 -15.91 11.49 -9.67
N GLU A 151 -14.99 12.43 -9.58
CA GLU A 151 -15.04 13.69 -10.35
C GLU A 151 -14.96 13.46 -11.86
N SER A 152 -14.30 12.38 -12.30
CA SER A 152 -14.28 11.94 -13.70
C SER A 152 -15.53 11.16 -14.12
N GLY A 153 -16.50 10.96 -13.23
CA GLY A 153 -17.69 10.14 -13.51
C GLY A 153 -17.41 8.63 -13.57
N VAL A 154 -16.28 8.18 -13.00
CA VAL A 154 -15.88 6.77 -12.93
C VAL A 154 -16.23 6.22 -11.55
N ASP A 155 -16.85 5.04 -11.50
CA ASP A 155 -17.08 4.34 -10.24
C ASP A 155 -15.75 3.81 -9.67
N PRO A 156 -15.34 4.22 -8.45
CA PRO A 156 -14.05 3.81 -7.91
C PRO A 156 -13.93 2.31 -7.65
N GLU A 157 -15.01 1.63 -7.25
CA GLU A 157 -14.96 0.19 -7.01
C GLU A 157 -14.78 -0.59 -8.31
N GLU A 158 -15.49 -0.20 -9.38
CA GLU A 158 -15.33 -0.79 -10.70
C GLU A 158 -13.93 -0.55 -11.27
N ALA A 159 -13.37 0.65 -11.08
CA ALA A 159 -11.99 0.96 -11.50
C ALA A 159 -10.93 0.16 -10.73
N MET A 160 -11.14 -0.09 -9.43
CA MET A 160 -10.19 -0.86 -8.59
C MET A 160 -10.27 -2.37 -8.85
N ARG A 161 -11.46 -2.90 -9.11
CA ARG A 161 -11.77 -4.35 -9.16
C ARG A 161 -10.80 -5.19 -9.99
N PRO A 162 -10.35 -4.76 -11.18
CA PRO A 162 -9.45 -5.56 -12.02
C PRO A 162 -8.09 -5.83 -11.36
N PHE A 163 -7.63 -4.97 -10.46
CA PHE A 163 -6.28 -5.00 -9.89
C PHE A 163 -6.20 -5.70 -8.54
N VAL A 164 -7.37 -6.00 -7.93
CA VAL A 164 -7.48 -6.63 -6.61
C VAL A 164 -6.65 -7.91 -6.52
N GLY A 165 -6.87 -8.86 -7.44
CA GLY A 165 -6.21 -10.16 -7.39
C GLY A 165 -4.68 -10.07 -7.50
N ALA A 166 -4.18 -9.19 -8.36
CA ALA A 166 -2.75 -9.01 -8.57
C ALA A 166 -2.08 -8.35 -7.36
N LEU A 167 -2.65 -7.25 -6.83
CA LEU A 167 -2.08 -6.54 -5.70
C LEU A 167 -2.17 -7.37 -4.40
N ASP A 168 -3.28 -8.06 -4.16
CA ASP A 168 -3.42 -8.98 -3.03
C ASP A 168 -2.40 -10.12 -3.08
N ALA A 169 -2.17 -10.69 -4.27
CA ALA A 169 -1.17 -11.73 -4.48
C ALA A 169 0.25 -11.22 -4.20
N TRP A 170 0.59 -10.00 -4.62
CA TRP A 170 1.87 -9.39 -4.29
C TRP A 170 2.05 -9.28 -2.77
N HIS A 171 1.08 -8.71 -2.06
CA HIS A 171 1.16 -8.58 -0.60
C HIS A 171 1.24 -9.93 0.11
N ALA A 172 0.47 -10.93 -0.34
CA ALA A 172 0.47 -12.27 0.24
C ALA A 172 1.82 -12.97 0.09
N ARG A 173 2.52 -12.76 -1.03
CA ARG A 173 3.84 -13.36 -1.31
C ARG A 173 5.02 -12.57 -0.75
N THR A 174 4.75 -11.36 -0.25
CA THR A 174 5.72 -10.42 0.29
C THR A 174 5.40 -10.04 1.75
N LYS A 175 4.89 -10.98 2.56
CA LYS A 175 4.74 -10.74 4.00
C LYS A 175 6.11 -10.60 4.67
N PRO A 176 6.41 -9.46 5.32
CA PRO A 176 7.69 -9.29 6.00
C PRO A 176 7.75 -10.17 7.25
N ALA A 177 8.95 -10.69 7.54
CA ALA A 177 9.22 -11.47 8.76
C ALA A 177 9.79 -10.62 9.90
N SER A 178 10.08 -9.34 9.65
CA SER A 178 10.66 -8.43 10.63
C SER A 178 10.28 -6.97 10.36
N TRP A 179 10.50 -6.14 11.37
CA TRP A 179 10.37 -4.69 11.26
C TRP A 179 11.14 -4.10 10.07
N LEU A 180 12.43 -4.44 9.94
CA LEU A 180 13.28 -3.92 8.87
C LEU A 180 12.81 -4.39 7.48
N GLU A 181 12.29 -5.61 7.37
CA GLU A 181 11.69 -6.08 6.12
C GLU A 181 10.40 -5.30 5.78
N SER A 182 9.64 -4.87 6.78
CA SER A 182 8.46 -4.01 6.61
C SER A 182 8.84 -2.63 6.11
N LEU A 183 9.91 -2.03 6.67
CA LEU A 183 10.46 -0.76 6.20
C LEU A 183 10.98 -0.85 4.76
N VAL A 184 11.75 -1.90 4.43
CA VAL A 184 12.22 -2.13 3.05
C VAL A 184 11.03 -2.31 2.10
N LYS A 185 9.99 -3.04 2.51
CA LYS A 185 8.78 -3.21 1.72
C LYS A 185 8.04 -1.90 1.49
N ALA A 186 7.87 -1.09 2.52
CA ALA A 186 7.25 0.24 2.40
C ALA A 186 8.01 1.11 1.40
N TYR A 187 9.34 1.20 1.53
CA TYR A 187 10.18 2.00 0.63
C TYR A 187 10.16 1.52 -0.83
N VAL A 188 10.20 0.20 -1.04
CA VAL A 188 10.13 -0.36 -2.40
C VAL A 188 8.73 -0.18 -2.99
N GLY A 189 7.67 -0.41 -2.20
CA GLY A 189 6.28 -0.24 -2.62
C GLY A 189 5.97 1.20 -3.02
N ASP A 190 6.31 2.17 -2.18
CA ASP A 190 6.18 3.61 -2.43
C ASP A 190 6.95 4.01 -3.70
N GLY A 191 8.18 3.53 -3.85
CA GLY A 191 8.97 3.75 -5.05
C GLY A 191 8.30 3.21 -6.32
N LEU A 192 7.75 1.99 -6.28
CA LEU A 192 7.02 1.41 -7.41
C LEU A 192 5.77 2.23 -7.73
N ALA A 193 4.98 2.61 -6.72
CA ALA A 193 3.81 3.47 -6.90
C ALA A 193 4.19 4.81 -7.54
N ALA A 194 5.29 5.43 -7.09
CA ALA A 194 5.81 6.68 -7.65
C ALA A 194 6.17 6.57 -9.14
N ASP A 195 6.65 5.41 -9.61
CA ASP A 195 6.88 5.17 -11.04
C ASP A 195 5.56 5.18 -11.83
N PHE A 196 4.50 4.57 -11.30
CA PHE A 196 3.16 4.60 -11.91
C PHE A 196 2.50 5.98 -11.85
N TYR A 197 2.65 6.70 -10.74
CA TYR A 197 2.20 8.08 -10.62
C TYR A 197 2.81 8.97 -11.70
N ARG A 198 4.12 8.88 -11.95
CA ARG A 198 4.77 9.61 -13.05
C ARG A 198 4.15 9.28 -14.41
N GLN A 199 3.84 8.00 -14.65
CA GLN A 199 3.17 7.59 -15.88
C GLN A 199 1.76 8.19 -16.00
N VAL A 200 1.01 8.27 -14.88
CA VAL A 200 -0.27 8.99 -14.87
C VAL A 200 -0.06 10.45 -15.23
N ALA A 201 0.93 11.14 -14.68
CA ALA A 201 1.18 12.55 -14.97
C ALA A 201 1.50 12.83 -16.45
N GLU A 202 2.20 11.93 -17.14
CA GLU A 202 2.44 12.06 -18.58
C GLU A 202 1.14 12.03 -19.38
N LEU A 203 0.21 11.18 -18.95
CA LEU A 203 -1.05 10.97 -19.66
C LEU A 203 -2.09 12.03 -19.24
N ALA A 204 -2.47 12.05 -17.98
CA ALA A 204 -3.43 12.93 -17.29
C ALA A 204 -3.73 14.33 -17.86
N ASP A 205 -4.98 14.76 -17.71
CA ASP A 205 -5.38 16.17 -17.77
C ASP A 205 -4.71 17.01 -16.65
N PRO A 206 -4.67 18.36 -16.76
CA PRO A 206 -3.98 19.22 -15.79
C PRO A 206 -4.38 19.01 -14.32
N ARG A 207 -5.66 18.73 -14.03
CA ARG A 207 -6.14 18.51 -12.66
C ARG A 207 -5.61 17.20 -12.09
N THR A 208 -5.60 16.14 -12.91
CA THR A 208 -5.00 14.87 -12.50
C THR A 208 -3.49 15.01 -12.31
N ARG A 209 -2.79 15.78 -13.16
CA ARG A 209 -1.35 16.06 -12.98
C ARG A 209 -1.06 16.79 -11.67
N GLU A 210 -1.88 17.77 -11.30
CA GLU A 210 -1.74 18.49 -10.03
C GLU A 210 -1.94 17.54 -8.83
N LEU A 211 -2.93 16.66 -8.89
CA LEU A 211 -3.14 15.64 -7.86
C LEU A 211 -1.89 14.77 -7.71
N VAL A 212 -1.39 14.22 -8.82
CA VAL A 212 -0.22 13.35 -8.84
C VAL A 212 1.02 14.08 -8.30
N ALA A 213 1.26 15.32 -8.73
CA ALA A 213 2.37 16.12 -8.22
C ALA A 213 2.27 16.34 -6.70
N GLY A 214 1.06 16.59 -6.20
CA GLY A 214 0.82 16.73 -4.76
C GLY A 214 1.03 15.43 -3.98
N VAL A 215 0.79 14.25 -4.56
CA VAL A 215 1.09 12.96 -3.93
C VAL A 215 2.61 12.71 -3.92
N LEU A 216 3.28 12.92 -5.06
CA LEU A 216 4.73 12.73 -5.19
C LEU A 216 5.55 13.70 -4.33
N SER A 217 5.06 14.93 -4.08
CA SER A 217 5.80 15.95 -3.31
C SER A 217 6.01 15.62 -1.82
N GLU A 218 5.50 14.50 -1.32
CA GLU A 218 5.68 14.04 0.06
C GLU A 218 7.02 13.29 0.32
N ASP A 219 8.03 13.55 -0.52
CA ASP A 219 9.34 12.88 -0.63
C ASP A 219 10.15 12.69 0.67
N GLY A 220 9.91 13.50 1.71
CA GLY A 220 10.65 13.41 2.98
C GLY A 220 10.51 12.07 3.72
N ARG A 221 9.49 11.28 3.38
CA ARG A 221 9.20 9.98 3.99
C ARG A 221 10.11 8.86 3.48
N ALA A 222 10.38 8.84 2.18
CA ALA A 222 11.23 7.83 1.55
C ALA A 222 12.67 7.93 2.11
N GLU A 223 13.22 9.13 2.18
CA GLU A 223 14.56 9.36 2.73
C GLU A 223 14.67 8.91 4.20
N PHE A 224 13.64 9.15 5.00
CA PHE A 224 13.58 8.71 6.39
C PHE A 224 13.67 7.18 6.51
N VAL A 225 12.86 6.44 5.75
CA VAL A 225 12.84 4.97 5.77
C VAL A 225 14.19 4.41 5.30
N ALA A 226 14.73 4.95 4.20
CA ALA A 226 16.05 4.54 3.70
C ALA A 226 17.16 4.80 4.73
N GLY A 227 17.11 5.95 5.42
CA GLY A 227 18.05 6.29 6.48
C GLY A 227 18.02 5.31 7.65
N ARG A 228 16.82 4.86 8.06
CA ARG A 228 16.66 3.84 9.12
C ARG A 228 17.21 2.48 8.72
N VAL A 229 16.95 2.02 7.50
CA VAL A 229 17.52 0.77 6.99
C VAL A 229 19.05 0.85 6.93
N ARG A 230 19.59 1.96 6.43
CA ARG A 230 21.03 2.19 6.34
C ARG A 230 21.72 2.22 7.70
N ALA A 231 21.10 2.86 8.69
CA ALA A 231 21.58 2.85 10.07
C ALA A 231 21.61 1.43 10.64
N ALA A 232 20.53 0.65 10.47
CA ALA A 232 20.49 -0.73 10.93
C ALA A 232 21.57 -1.61 10.26
N VAL A 233 21.81 -1.44 8.97
CA VAL A 233 22.88 -2.14 8.24
C VAL A 233 24.27 -1.72 8.69
N THR A 234 24.45 -0.45 9.06
CA THR A 234 25.72 0.05 9.62
C THR A 234 26.00 -0.57 10.99
N ASP A 235 24.96 -0.71 11.82
CA ASP A 235 25.07 -1.30 13.16
C ASP A 235 25.25 -2.83 13.11
N ASP A 236 24.57 -3.53 12.20
CA ASP A 236 24.75 -4.96 11.94
C ASP A 236 24.92 -5.25 10.44
N PRO A 237 26.17 -5.29 9.93
CA PRO A 237 26.47 -5.55 8.52
C PRO A 237 25.94 -6.88 7.98
N LYS A 238 25.61 -7.85 8.85
CA LYS A 238 25.03 -9.14 8.41
C LYS A 238 23.61 -8.97 7.84
N LEU A 239 22.92 -7.88 8.19
CA LEU A 239 21.58 -7.58 7.69
C LEU A 239 21.57 -7.29 6.19
N ALA A 240 22.64 -6.72 5.65
CA ALA A 240 22.71 -6.28 4.25
C ALA A 240 22.33 -7.41 3.28
N GLY A 241 22.97 -8.58 3.38
CA GLY A 241 22.72 -9.70 2.47
C GLY A 241 21.27 -10.20 2.51
N ARG A 242 20.67 -10.27 3.71
CA ARG A 242 19.28 -10.70 3.88
C ARG A 242 18.29 -9.67 3.33
N LEU A 243 18.50 -8.39 3.63
CA LEU A 243 17.63 -7.31 3.15
C LEU A 243 17.75 -7.10 1.63
N SER A 244 18.94 -7.29 1.03
CA SER A 244 19.11 -7.28 -0.43
C SER A 244 18.34 -8.44 -1.11
N LEU A 245 18.37 -9.64 -0.52
CA LEU A 245 17.59 -10.78 -1.03
C LEU A 245 16.08 -10.50 -0.93
N TRP A 246 15.66 -9.92 0.20
CA TRP A 246 14.27 -9.52 0.40
C TRP A 246 13.81 -8.49 -0.63
N ALA A 247 14.56 -7.41 -0.81
CA ALA A 247 14.24 -6.35 -1.76
C ALA A 247 14.14 -6.86 -3.21
N ARG A 248 15.06 -7.76 -3.63
CA ARG A 248 14.98 -8.41 -4.94
C ARG A 248 13.73 -9.28 -5.09
N ARG A 249 13.33 -9.99 -4.04
CA ARG A 249 12.08 -10.76 -4.04
C ARG A 249 10.87 -9.84 -4.21
N LEU A 250 10.84 -8.68 -3.56
CA LEU A 250 9.74 -7.72 -3.69
C LEU A 250 9.52 -7.32 -5.15
N VAL A 251 10.60 -6.95 -5.85
CA VAL A 251 10.51 -6.54 -7.26
C VAL A 251 10.24 -7.72 -8.17
N GLY A 252 10.84 -8.89 -7.95
CA GLY A 252 10.51 -10.09 -8.70
C GLY A 252 9.02 -10.45 -8.64
N GLU A 253 8.41 -10.39 -7.45
CA GLU A 253 6.96 -10.59 -7.32
C GLU A 253 6.15 -9.47 -7.96
N ALA A 254 6.60 -8.20 -7.88
CA ALA A 254 5.91 -7.09 -8.53
C ALA A 254 5.88 -7.24 -10.05
N LEU A 255 7.03 -7.61 -10.65
CA LEU A 255 7.15 -7.91 -12.08
C LEU A 255 6.25 -9.07 -12.49
N ASN A 256 6.20 -10.14 -11.69
CA ASN A 256 5.30 -11.26 -11.95
C ASN A 256 3.82 -10.83 -11.97
N GLN A 257 3.40 -9.98 -11.02
CA GLN A 257 2.02 -9.49 -10.98
C GLN A 257 1.73 -8.54 -12.16
N ALA A 258 2.66 -7.64 -12.49
CA ALA A 258 2.52 -6.74 -13.62
C ALA A 258 2.40 -7.49 -14.95
N GLN A 259 3.18 -8.56 -15.16
CA GLN A 259 3.03 -9.46 -16.31
C GLN A 259 1.65 -10.14 -16.33
N SER A 260 1.15 -10.57 -15.17
CA SER A 260 -0.18 -11.18 -15.06
C SER A 260 -1.30 -10.19 -15.42
N VAL A 261 -1.19 -8.93 -14.99
CA VAL A 261 -2.13 -7.85 -15.35
C VAL A 261 -2.04 -7.53 -16.84
N ALA A 262 -0.84 -7.35 -17.40
CA ALA A 262 -0.64 -7.06 -18.81
C ALA A 262 -1.22 -8.15 -19.73
N ALA A 263 -1.09 -9.43 -19.34
CA ALA A 263 -1.67 -10.54 -20.10
C ALA A 263 -3.21 -10.56 -20.07
N GLN A 264 -3.82 -10.03 -19.00
CA GLN A 264 -5.28 -9.97 -18.84
C GLN A 264 -5.89 -8.67 -19.39
N ARG A 265 -5.08 -7.62 -19.56
CA ARG A 265 -5.50 -6.29 -20.02
C ARG A 265 -4.51 -5.70 -21.04
N PRO A 266 -4.49 -6.23 -22.28
CA PRO A 266 -3.55 -5.80 -23.32
C PRO A 266 -3.63 -4.29 -23.60
N GLU A 267 -4.82 -3.70 -23.50
CA GLU A 267 -5.04 -2.27 -23.78
C GLU A 267 -4.23 -1.39 -22.82
N LEU A 268 -4.16 -1.76 -21.54
CA LEU A 268 -3.34 -1.05 -20.55
C LEU A 268 -1.84 -1.20 -20.83
N ALA A 269 -1.42 -2.36 -21.31
CA ALA A 269 -0.02 -2.59 -21.67
C ALA A 269 0.41 -1.69 -22.83
N THR A 270 -0.45 -1.50 -23.82
CA THR A 270 -0.22 -0.59 -24.95
C THR A 270 -0.21 0.89 -24.51
N LEU A 271 -0.97 1.25 -23.47
CA LEU A 271 -1.04 2.62 -22.94
C LEU A 271 0.16 3.05 -22.08
N LEU A 272 0.88 2.10 -21.48
CA LEU A 272 2.15 2.38 -20.77
C LEU A 272 3.31 2.75 -21.71
N ILE A 273 3.04 2.77 -23.02
CA ILE A 273 3.97 3.13 -24.09
C ILE A 273 3.67 4.57 -24.50
N THR A 274 4.30 5.54 -23.83
CA THR A 274 4.41 6.88 -24.41
C THR A 274 5.37 6.82 -25.59
N GLU A 275 4.83 6.59 -26.80
CA GLU A 275 5.29 7.12 -28.10
C GLU A 275 4.71 6.31 -29.27
N GLY A 276 3.81 6.94 -30.04
CA GLY A 276 3.92 7.12 -31.51
C GLY A 276 4.18 5.95 -32.46
N ALA A 277 4.10 4.69 -32.04
CA ALA A 277 4.25 3.56 -32.95
C ALA A 277 2.89 3.19 -33.56
N GLU A 278 2.77 3.37 -34.88
CA GLU A 278 1.66 2.80 -35.64
C GLU A 278 1.53 1.30 -35.33
N ALA A 279 0.32 0.90 -35.02
CA ALA A 279 -0.02 -0.45 -34.60
C ALA A 279 0.20 -1.44 -35.75
N ASP A 280 1.37 -2.07 -35.77
CA ASP A 280 1.55 -3.36 -36.41
C ASP A 280 2.44 -4.27 -35.54
N SER A 281 1.87 -5.43 -35.20
CA SER A 281 2.46 -6.61 -34.56
C SER A 281 2.57 -6.65 -33.02
N THR A 282 2.11 -7.78 -32.48
CA THR A 282 2.26 -8.28 -31.09
C THR A 282 3.71 -8.25 -30.56
N GLY A 283 4.70 -8.12 -31.46
CA GLY A 283 6.11 -7.97 -31.10
C GLY A 283 6.47 -6.57 -30.56
N ALA A 284 5.74 -5.53 -30.98
CA ALA A 284 5.95 -4.16 -30.50
C ALA A 284 5.47 -3.99 -29.04
N ASP A 285 4.32 -4.57 -28.69
CA ASP A 285 3.78 -4.55 -27.33
C ASP A 285 4.72 -5.22 -26.32
N LEU A 286 5.31 -6.36 -26.68
CA LEU A 286 6.23 -7.09 -25.80
C LEU A 286 7.54 -6.33 -25.56
N ALA A 287 8.09 -5.70 -26.61
CA ALA A 287 9.30 -4.88 -26.50
C ALA A 287 9.06 -3.64 -25.62
N ALA A 288 7.88 -3.05 -25.70
CA ALA A 288 7.56 -1.84 -24.95
C ALA A 288 7.24 -2.12 -23.47
N VAL A 289 6.51 -3.20 -23.18
CA VAL A 289 6.37 -3.74 -21.82
C VAL A 289 7.74 -4.03 -21.20
N SER A 290 8.68 -4.58 -22.00
CA SER A 290 10.07 -4.80 -21.55
C SER A 290 10.82 -3.50 -21.24
N LYS A 291 10.56 -2.39 -21.97
CA LYS A 291 11.14 -1.07 -21.69
C LYS A 291 10.62 -0.47 -20.38
N VAL A 292 9.33 -0.61 -20.09
CA VAL A 292 8.73 -0.20 -18.80
C VAL A 292 9.38 -0.99 -17.65
N PHE A 293 9.49 -2.31 -17.80
CA PHE A 293 10.15 -3.15 -16.81
C PHE A 293 11.64 -2.85 -16.62
N GLY A 294 12.35 -2.49 -17.69
CA GLY A 294 13.73 -2.00 -17.62
C GLY A 294 13.84 -0.75 -16.73
N ARG A 295 13.01 0.27 -16.98
CA ARG A 295 12.98 1.50 -16.17
C ARG A 295 12.68 1.23 -14.69
N LEU A 296 11.70 0.36 -14.40
CA LEU A 296 11.35 -0.05 -13.03
C LEU A 296 12.53 -0.76 -12.33
N THR A 297 13.27 -1.57 -13.07
CA THR A 297 14.43 -2.31 -12.55
C THR A 297 15.61 -1.37 -12.28
N ASP A 298 15.90 -0.44 -13.20
CA ASP A 298 16.95 0.57 -13.02
C ASP A 298 16.66 1.47 -11.82
N ALA A 299 15.42 1.95 -11.68
CA ALA A 299 14.98 2.72 -10.52
C ALA A 299 15.08 1.90 -9.22
N HIS A 300 14.85 0.59 -9.28
CA HIS A 300 15.01 -0.28 -8.12
C HIS A 300 16.47 -0.44 -7.68
N THR A 301 17.42 -0.50 -8.62
CA THR A 301 18.86 -0.51 -8.30
C THR A 301 19.24 0.74 -7.51
N ALA A 302 18.79 1.92 -7.94
CA ALA A 302 19.01 3.17 -7.20
C ALA A 302 18.36 3.15 -5.79
N ARG A 303 17.18 2.53 -5.65
CA ARG A 303 16.52 2.36 -4.35
C ARG A 303 17.32 1.47 -3.39
N LEU A 304 17.92 0.38 -3.89
CA LEU A 304 18.80 -0.48 -3.10
C LEU A 304 20.02 0.29 -2.60
N GLU A 305 20.67 1.03 -3.49
CA GLU A 305 21.84 1.86 -3.14
C GLU A 305 21.48 2.91 -2.07
N ALA A 306 20.31 3.56 -2.19
CA ALA A 306 19.82 4.51 -1.20
C ALA A 306 19.64 3.90 0.21
N MET A 307 19.33 2.61 0.30
CA MET A 307 19.22 1.88 1.57
C MET A 307 20.56 1.31 2.06
N GLY A 308 21.65 1.46 1.31
CA GLY A 308 22.93 0.81 1.59
C GLY A 308 22.91 -0.70 1.30
N LEU A 309 22.06 -1.13 0.38
CA LEU A 309 21.89 -2.51 -0.04
C LEU A 309 22.55 -2.76 -1.41
N SER A 310 22.68 -4.02 -1.76
CA SER A 310 23.30 -4.47 -3.00
C SER A 310 22.25 -5.00 -3.99
N SER A 311 22.48 -4.73 -5.28
CA SER A 311 21.75 -5.39 -6.39
C SER A 311 22.04 -6.88 -6.51
#